data_AF-A0A9D4JGW2-F1
#
_entry.id   AF-A0A9D4JGW2-F1
#
_cell.length_a   1.000
_cell.length_b   1.000
_cell.length_c   1.000
_cell.angle_alpha   90.00
_cell.angle_beta   90.00
_cell.angle_gamma   90.00
#
_symmetry.space_group_name_H-M   'P 1'
#
loop_
_entity.id
_entity.type
_entity.pdbx_description
1 polymer ?
#
loop_
_entity_poly.entity_id
_entity_poly.type
_entity_poly.pdbx_seq_one_letter_code
_entity_poly.pdbx_strand_id
1 'polypeptide(L)'
;MDGSWAEVDPRPGSLVMNIGDTFSRMMGGRLKATKHRVIDIGTDRYAVPFFFTPRYDGDVGINFMSKATGVGPEHRVERYGPWVLDVIKNQKKYFEYRVLPDIEPTA
;
A
#
# COMPACT_ATOMS: atom_id res chain seq x y z
N MET A 1 -5.23 5.80 -15.51
CA MET A 1 -6.23 4.79 -15.10
C MET A 1 -7.49 5.54 -14.76
N ASP A 2 -8.63 5.04 -15.20
CA ASP A 2 -9.97 5.62 -15.03
C ASP A 2 -10.53 5.49 -13.60
N GLY A 3 -9.76 4.88 -12.68
CA GLY A 3 -10.16 4.67 -11.28
C GLY A 3 -11.05 3.44 -11.09
N SER A 4 -11.23 2.62 -12.13
CA SER A 4 -11.93 1.34 -12.03
C SER A 4 -11.17 0.34 -11.16
N TRP A 5 -11.92 -0.60 -10.57
CA TRP A 5 -11.35 -1.74 -9.86
C TRP A 5 -11.05 -2.84 -10.88
N ALA A 6 -9.85 -3.40 -10.81
CA ALA A 6 -9.46 -4.57 -11.59
C ALA A 6 -9.32 -5.79 -10.68
N GLU A 7 -9.80 -6.94 -11.14
CA GLU A 7 -9.59 -8.21 -10.47
C GLU A 7 -8.15 -8.69 -10.64
N VAL A 8 -7.65 -9.41 -9.64
CA VAL A 8 -6.31 -10.00 -9.64
C VAL A 8 -6.46 -11.50 -9.49
N ASP A 9 -6.32 -12.22 -10.60
CA ASP A 9 -6.46 -13.67 -10.62
C ASP A 9 -5.37 -14.36 -9.78
N PRO A 10 -5.74 -15.27 -8.86
CA PRO A 10 -4.76 -16.06 -8.13
C PRO A 10 -4.09 -17.05 -9.09
N ARG A 11 -2.79 -16.86 -9.34
CA ARG A 11 -1.99 -17.79 -10.15
C ARG A 11 -1.20 -18.73 -9.23
N PRO A 12 -1.35 -20.06 -9.37
CA PRO A 12 -0.56 -21.03 -8.60
C PRO A 12 0.94 -20.79 -8.75
N GLY A 13 1.69 -20.89 -7.65
CA GLY A 13 3.14 -20.66 -7.65
C GLY A 13 3.57 -19.19 -7.82
N SER A 14 2.64 -18.24 -7.71
CA SER A 14 2.93 -16.82 -7.83
C SER A 14 2.74 -16.05 -6.52
N LEU A 15 3.36 -14.86 -6.46
CA LEU A 15 3.14 -13.88 -5.40
C LEU A 15 2.55 -12.62 -6.01
N VAL A 16 1.52 -12.08 -5.36
CA VAL A 16 1.05 -10.72 -5.65
C VAL A 16 1.93 -9.75 -4.87
N MET A 17 2.58 -8.83 -5.59
CA MET A 17 3.42 -7.77 -5.00
C MET A 17 2.80 -6.41 -5.29
N ASN A 18 2.62 -5.62 -4.25
CA ASN A 18 2.15 -4.24 -4.35
C ASN A 18 3.12 -3.28 -3.65
N ILE A 19 2.99 -2.01 -4.00
CA ILE A 19 3.84 -0.94 -3.45
C ILE A 19 3.10 -0.23 -2.34
N GLY A 20 3.76 -0.08 -1.18
CA GLY A 20 3.24 0.70 -0.05
C GLY A 20 3.58 2.18 -0.16
N ASP A 21 2.88 3.01 0.63
CA ASP A 21 3.07 4.46 0.65
C ASP A 21 4.51 4.88 0.97
N THR A 22 5.18 4.17 1.89
CA THR A 22 6.57 4.46 2.26
C THR A 22 7.49 4.41 1.04
N PHE A 23 7.43 3.34 0.26
CA PHE A 23 8.28 3.20 -0.92
C PHE A 23 7.86 4.14 -2.04
N SER A 24 6.55 4.34 -2.25
CA SER A 24 6.02 5.34 -3.19
C SER A 24 6.59 6.74 -2.90
N ARG A 25 6.59 7.16 -1.62
CA ARG A 25 7.16 8.44 -1.18
C ARG A 25 8.66 8.51 -1.42
N MET A 26 9.41 7.48 -1.01
CA MET A 26 10.86 7.44 -1.20
C MET A 26 11.25 7.45 -2.70
N MET A 27 10.37 6.97 -3.58
CA MET A 27 10.52 7.04 -5.04
C MET A 27 10.02 8.37 -5.65
N GLY A 28 9.75 9.40 -4.83
CA GLY A 28 9.23 10.68 -5.31
C GLY A 28 7.87 10.57 -6.01
N GLY A 29 7.07 9.56 -5.67
CA GLY A 29 5.76 9.30 -6.28
C GLY A 29 5.82 8.74 -7.71
N ARG A 30 7.00 8.36 -8.21
CA ARG A 30 7.18 7.71 -9.52
C ARG A 30 6.52 6.34 -9.57
N LEU A 31 6.61 5.60 -8.46
CA LEU A 31 5.83 4.38 -8.23
C LEU A 31 4.59 4.74 -7.43
N LYS A 32 3.45 4.10 -7.73
CA LYS A 32 2.18 4.39 -7.07
C LYS A 32 1.85 3.32 -6.03
N ALA A 33 1.50 3.76 -4.83
CA ALA A 33 0.82 2.91 -3.87
C ALA A 33 -0.65 2.78 -4.28
N THR A 34 -0.98 1.70 -5.00
CA THR A 34 -2.32 1.46 -5.53
C THR A 34 -3.28 1.04 -4.42
N LYS A 35 -4.50 1.59 -4.45
CA LYS A 35 -5.60 1.11 -3.62
C LYS A 35 -5.92 -0.33 -4.00
N HIS A 36 -6.10 -1.18 -3.00
CA HIS A 36 -6.48 -2.57 -3.16
C HIS A 36 -7.46 -2.93 -2.03
N ARG A 37 -8.35 -3.88 -2.29
CA ARG A 37 -9.35 -4.36 -1.34
C ARG A 37 -9.55 -5.86 -1.50
N VAL A 38 -10.00 -6.52 -0.44
CA VAL A 38 -10.53 -7.87 -0.49
C VAL A 38 -12.04 -7.76 -0.40
N ILE A 39 -12.75 -8.51 -1.25
CA ILE A 39 -14.21 -8.59 -1.23
C ILE A 39 -14.56 -9.94 -0.61
N ASP A 40 -15.63 -9.98 0.19
CA ASP A 40 -16.18 -11.23 0.69
C ASP A 40 -16.75 -12.04 -0.49
N ILE A 41 -16.41 -13.32 -0.55
CA ILE A 41 -16.81 -14.25 -1.60
C ILE A 41 -17.71 -15.37 -1.07
N GLY A 42 -18.17 -15.28 0.18
CA GLY A 42 -19.07 -16.28 0.79
C GLY A 42 -18.42 -17.62 1.12
N THR A 43 -17.09 -17.71 1.00
CA THR A 43 -16.31 -18.91 1.30
C THR A 43 -14.97 -18.55 1.94
N ASP A 44 -14.35 -19.52 2.60
CA ASP A 44 -13.06 -19.35 3.26
C ASP A 44 -11.96 -19.03 2.24
N ARG A 45 -11.26 -17.92 2.47
CA ARG A 45 -10.09 -17.51 1.69
C ARG A 45 -8.93 -17.18 2.62
N TYR A 46 -7.86 -17.95 2.51
CA TYR A 46 -6.64 -17.74 3.29
C TYR A 46 -5.63 -16.88 2.53
N ALA A 47 -4.94 -15.99 3.24
CA ALA A 47 -3.84 -15.19 2.72
C ALA A 47 -2.74 -15.06 3.78
N VAL A 48 -1.48 -15.01 3.33
CA VAL A 48 -0.32 -14.83 4.19
C VAL A 48 0.43 -13.58 3.74
N PRO A 49 -0.04 -12.37 4.12
CA PRO A 49 0.61 -11.14 3.71
C PRO A 49 1.96 -10.98 4.43
N PHE A 50 2.98 -10.57 3.69
CA PHE A 50 4.26 -10.16 4.23
C PHE A 50 4.50 -8.68 3.94
N PHE A 51 4.77 -7.89 4.99
CA PHE A 51 5.03 -6.46 4.87
C PHE A 51 6.53 -6.20 4.99
N PHE A 52 7.17 -5.88 3.88
CA PHE A 52 8.57 -5.46 3.87
C PHE A 52 8.66 -3.95 4.15
N THR A 53 9.16 -3.59 5.33
CA THR A 53 9.18 -2.20 5.80
C THR A 53 10.58 -1.78 6.24
N PRO A 54 10.87 -0.46 6.27
CA PRO A 54 12.10 0.04 6.88
C PRO A 54 12.19 -0.32 8.36
N ARG A 55 13.42 -0.29 8.89
CA ARG A 55 13.63 -0.35 10.34
C ARG A 55 12.91 0.81 11.03
N TYR A 56 12.50 0.61 12.28
CA TYR A 56 11.81 1.64 13.06
C TYR A 56 12.55 2.99 13.11
N ASP A 57 13.88 2.95 13.21
CA ASP A 57 14.78 4.11 13.22
C ASP A 57 15.28 4.53 11.83
N GLY A 58 14.86 3.82 10.77
CA GLY A 58 15.28 4.07 9.40
C GLY A 58 14.78 5.41 8.88
N ASP A 59 15.60 6.06 8.06
CA ASP A 59 15.28 7.34 7.44
C ASP A 59 14.42 7.17 6.18
N VAL A 60 13.18 7.61 6.25
CA VAL A 60 12.20 7.62 5.14
C VAL A 60 12.05 9.00 4.50
N GLY A 61 12.82 9.98 4.95
CA GLY A 61 12.94 11.29 4.31
C GLY A 61 13.82 11.25 3.04
N ILE A 62 14.53 10.14 2.82
CA ILE A 62 15.31 9.93 1.60
C ILE A 62 14.39 9.90 0.37
N ASN A 63 14.76 10.67 -0.64
CA ASN A 63 14.18 10.59 -1.98
C ASN A 63 15.20 9.95 -2.93
N PHE A 64 14.93 8.71 -3.36
CA PHE A 64 15.79 7.96 -4.27
C PHE A 64 15.91 8.63 -5.64
N MET A 65 14.88 9.34 -6.10
CA MET A 65 14.96 10.08 -7.36
C MET A 65 15.91 11.26 -7.23
N SER A 66 15.80 12.05 -6.16
CA SER A 66 16.72 13.16 -5.91
C SER A 66 18.16 12.69 -5.77
N LYS A 67 18.37 11.55 -5.08
CA LYS A 67 19.69 10.92 -4.97
C LYS A 67 20.24 10.44 -6.32
N ALA A 68 19.39 9.91 -7.20
CA ALA A 68 19.80 9.37 -8.49
C ALA A 68 20.01 10.44 -9.57
N THR A 69 19.20 11.51 -9.56
CA THR A 69 19.22 12.53 -10.62
C THR A 69 19.92 13.82 -10.23
N GLY A 70 20.16 14.05 -8.94
CA GLY A 70 20.61 15.35 -8.41
C GLY A 70 19.52 16.42 -8.43
N VAL A 71 18.30 16.08 -8.82
CA VAL A 71 17.18 17.01 -8.97
C VAL A 71 16.02 16.58 -8.06
N GLY A 72 15.58 17.48 -7.20
CA GLY A 72 14.40 17.31 -6.35
C GLY A 72 14.55 17.99 -5.00
N PRO A 73 13.65 17.70 -4.04
CA PRO A 73 13.69 18.33 -2.73
C PRO A 73 14.98 17.99 -1.98
N GLU A 74 15.44 18.95 -1.16
CA GLU A 74 16.52 18.69 -0.21
C GLU A 74 16.14 17.58 0.75
N HIS A 75 17.11 16.72 1.06
CA HIS A 75 16.93 15.63 2.00
C HIS A 75 16.74 16.19 3.41
N ARG A 76 15.62 15.80 4.05
CA ARG A 76 15.35 16.05 5.47
C ARG A 76 15.13 14.73 6.15
N VAL A 77 15.88 14.46 7.22
CA VAL A 77 15.77 13.21 7.97
C VAL A 77 14.37 13.08 8.57
N GLU A 78 13.72 11.95 8.33
CA GLU A 78 12.44 11.62 8.92
C GLU A 78 12.44 10.13 9.30
N ARG A 79 12.17 9.81 10.56
CA ARG A 79 12.24 8.42 11.03
C ARG A 79 10.95 7.66 10.71
N TYR A 80 11.10 6.43 10.23
CA TYR A 80 9.98 5.57 9.84
C TYR A 80 8.97 5.33 10.97
N GLY A 81 9.45 4.99 12.16
CA GLY A 81 8.60 4.61 13.30
C GLY A 81 7.59 5.70 13.70
N PRO A 82 8.03 6.91 14.06
CA PRO A 82 7.12 8.02 14.33
C PRO A 82 6.21 8.35 13.16
N TRP A 83 6.74 8.33 11.93
CA TRP A 83 5.97 8.64 10.73
C TRP A 83 4.85 7.61 10.48
N VAL A 84 5.13 6.31 10.55
CA VAL A 84 4.11 5.29 10.29
C VAL A 84 3.03 5.27 11.37
N LEU A 85 3.39 5.57 12.62
CA LEU A 85 2.41 5.71 13.70
C LEU A 85 1.51 6.93 13.48
N ASP A 86 2.05 8.05 13.00
CA ASP A 86 1.26 9.22 12.61
C ASP A 86 0.30 8.89 11.46
N VAL A 87 0.81 8.24 10.39
CA VAL A 87 0.00 7.81 9.25
C VAL A 87 -1.14 6.89 9.68
N ILE A 88 -0.87 5.87 10.48
CA ILE A 88 -1.90 4.92 10.95
C ILE A 88 -2.97 5.63 11.79
N LYS A 89 -2.58 6.59 12.63
CA LYS A 89 -3.52 7.31 13.50
C LYS A 89 -4.35 8.35 12.75
N ASN A 90 -3.74 9.04 11.79
CA ASN A 90 -4.28 10.28 11.24
C ASN A 90 -4.75 10.15 9.78
N GLN A 91 -4.29 9.15 9.04
CA GLN A 91 -4.72 8.95 7.65
C GLN A 91 -5.83 7.90 7.54
N LYS A 92 -7.07 8.37 7.40
CA LYS A 92 -8.24 7.54 7.03
C LYS A 92 -8.25 7.16 5.54
N LYS A 93 -7.15 7.35 4.81
CA LYS A 93 -7.05 7.31 3.34
C LYS A 93 -7.51 5.98 2.72
N TYR A 94 -7.47 4.88 3.46
CA TYR A 94 -7.71 3.53 2.96
C TYR A 94 -8.85 2.77 3.65
N PHE A 95 -9.60 3.43 4.56
CA PHE A 95 -10.74 2.80 5.20
C PHE A 95 -12.01 3.17 4.45
N GLU A 96 -12.54 2.24 3.67
CA GLU A 96 -13.90 2.29 3.15
C GLU A 96 -14.71 1.19 3.84
N TYR A 97 -15.53 1.58 4.82
CA TYR A 97 -16.52 0.67 5.40
C TYR A 97 -17.75 0.68 4.50
N ARG A 98 -18.12 -0.47 3.95
CA ARG A 98 -19.42 -0.67 3.30
C ARG A 98 -20.07 -1.87 3.95
N VAL A 99 -21.33 -1.70 4.36
CA VAL A 99 -22.19 -2.84 4.66
C VAL A 99 -22.41 -3.54 3.32
N LEU A 100 -21.99 -4.80 3.22
CA LEU A 100 -22.26 -5.59 2.03
C LEU A 100 -23.79 -5.79 1.94
N PRO A 101 -24.39 -5.65 0.74
CA PRO A 101 -25.78 -6.09 0.57
C PRO A 101 -25.88 -7.59 0.88
N ASP A 102 -27.05 -8.04 1.33
CA ASP A 102 -27.30 -9.45 1.60
C ASP A 102 -26.94 -10.27 0.35
N ILE A 103 -26.05 -11.26 0.53
CA ILE A 103 -25.67 -12.18 -0.54
C ILE A 103 -26.83 -13.18 -0.66
N GLU A 104 -27.63 -13.05 -1.72
CA GLU A 104 -28.61 -14.08 -2.10
C GLU A 104 -27.87 -15.42 -2.26
N PRO A 105 -28.34 -16.52 -1.63
CA PRO A 105 -27.72 -17.83 -1.82
C PRO A 105 -27.73 -18.20 -3.29
N THR A 106 -26.56 -18.38 -3.89
CA THR A 106 -26.46 -18.98 -5.22
C THR A 106 -27.01 -20.40 -5.15
N ALA A 107 -28.08 -20.64 -5.91
CA ALA A 107 -28.76 -21.93 -6.07
C ALA A 107 -27.85 -23.03 -6.63
#